data_AF-A0A7X8B4V3-F1
#
_entry.id   AF-A0A7X8B4V3-F1
#
_cell.length_a   1.000
_cell.length_b   1.000
_cell.length_c   1.000
_cell.angle_alpha   90.00
_cell.angle_beta   90.00
_cell.angle_gamma   90.00
#
_symmetry.space_group_name_H-M   'P 1'
#
loop_
_entity.id
_entity.type
_entity.pdbx_description
1 polymer ?
#
loop_
_entity_poly.entity_id
_entity_poly.type
_entity_poly.pdbx_seq_one_letter_code
_entity_poly.pdbx_strand_id
1 'polypeptide(L)'
;MLNQIDVKRIEQGTEKIGKDLSIARRHLDMLAWDGTERRKHPRYKVRWSGILESTSDESRERVPVRLSDISEGGCCVHVDRSSWGGSKMPELGLQERFELTLFLDDMAPKFLVEVRWYIPTCEAMYGAGLEFVSMARRSRSILEAALRRLSG
;
A
#
# COMPACT_ATOMS: atom_id res chain seq x y z
N MET A 1 29.14 -53.36 12.44
CA MET A 1 30.03 -52.18 12.39
C MET A 1 29.49 -51.25 11.33
N LEU A 2 28.79 -50.19 11.73
CA LEU A 2 28.14 -49.23 10.84
C LEU A 2 29.05 -48.00 10.65
N ASN A 3 29.22 -47.62 9.39
CA ASN A 3 30.17 -46.62 8.90
C ASN A 3 29.95 -45.22 9.49
N GLN A 4 31.03 -44.61 9.97
CA GLN A 4 31.13 -43.24 10.52
C GLN A 4 31.01 -42.11 9.46
N ILE A 5 30.49 -42.39 8.25
CA ILE A 5 30.57 -41.44 7.12
C ILE A 5 29.30 -40.59 6.96
N ASP A 6 28.15 -40.98 7.55
CA ASP A 6 26.87 -40.31 7.29
C ASP A 6 26.42 -39.23 8.30
N VAL A 7 27.22 -38.92 9.33
CA VAL A 7 26.83 -37.89 10.31
C VAL A 7 27.30 -36.48 9.90
N LYS A 8 28.41 -36.36 9.15
CA LYS A 8 28.98 -35.05 8.76
C LYS A 8 28.18 -34.31 7.69
N ARG A 9 27.26 -34.96 6.99
CA ARG A 9 26.47 -34.33 5.91
C ARG A 9 25.22 -33.60 6.42
N ILE A 10 24.71 -33.97 7.59
CA ILE A 10 23.52 -33.36 8.19
C ILE A 10 23.87 -32.05 8.90
N GLU A 11 25.04 -31.96 9.54
CA GLU A 11 25.50 -30.76 10.24
C GLU A 11 25.82 -29.59 9.28
N GLN A 12 26.27 -29.87 8.04
CA GLN A 12 26.51 -28.82 7.03
C GLN A 12 25.21 -28.28 6.40
N GLY A 13 24.10 -29.03 6.46
CA GLY A 13 22.79 -28.59 5.97
C GLY A 13 22.10 -27.63 6.94
N THR A 14 22.23 -27.87 8.25
CA THR A 14 21.64 -27.02 9.29
C THR A 14 22.40 -25.71 9.51
N GLU A 15 23.73 -25.69 9.33
CA GLU A 15 24.52 -24.44 9.39
C GLU A 15 24.19 -23.46 8.24
N LYS A 16 23.90 -23.96 7.03
CA LYS A 16 23.52 -23.09 5.90
C LYS A 16 22.15 -22.45 6.12
N ILE A 17 21.18 -23.20 6.65
CA ILE A 17 19.83 -22.68 6.97
C ILE A 17 19.91 -21.64 8.11
N GLY A 18 20.78 -21.86 9.10
CA GLY A 18 21.02 -20.89 10.18
C GLY A 18 21.68 -19.58 9.71
N LYS A 19 22.61 -19.67 8.74
CA LYS A 19 23.25 -18.49 8.14
C LYS A 19 22.29 -17.69 7.27
N ASP A 20 21.44 -18.32 6.47
CA ASP A 20 20.43 -17.62 5.66
C ASP A 20 19.37 -16.90 6.52
N LEU A 21 18.92 -17.54 7.61
CA LEU A 21 18.03 -16.89 8.58
C LEU A 21 18.72 -15.71 9.29
N SER A 22 20.03 -15.77 9.54
CA SER A 22 20.80 -14.68 10.16
C SER A 22 20.96 -13.46 9.24
N ILE A 23 21.04 -13.67 7.92
CA ILE A 23 21.13 -12.58 6.94
C ILE A 23 19.76 -11.89 6.80
N ALA A 24 18.68 -12.68 6.72
CA ALA A 24 17.32 -12.15 6.72
C ALA A 24 17.00 -11.37 8.02
N ARG A 25 17.44 -11.88 9.18
CA ARG A 25 17.30 -11.17 10.47
C ARG A 25 18.11 -9.89 10.52
N ARG A 26 19.37 -9.89 10.04
CA ARG A 26 20.20 -8.67 9.97
C ARG A 26 19.61 -7.60 9.04
N HIS A 27 18.97 -8.00 7.95
CA HIS A 27 18.25 -7.05 7.08
C HIS A 27 16.97 -6.50 7.73
N LEU A 28 16.27 -7.29 8.54
CA LEU A 28 15.11 -6.85 9.32
C LEU A 28 15.50 -5.89 10.46
N ASP A 29 16.62 -6.16 11.12
CA ASP A 29 17.17 -5.30 12.18
C ASP A 29 17.58 -3.91 11.64
N MET A 30 18.02 -3.81 10.38
CA MET A 30 18.27 -2.53 9.71
C MET A 30 17.01 -1.71 9.41
N LEU A 31 15.83 -2.33 9.40
CA LEU A 31 14.55 -1.70 9.05
C LEU A 31 13.67 -1.38 10.27
N ALA A 32 14.13 -1.66 11.49
CA ALA A 32 13.38 -1.47 12.74
C ALA A 32 11.95 -2.08 12.71
N TRP A 33 11.76 -3.14 11.91
CA TRP A 33 10.50 -3.86 11.87
C TRP A 33 10.58 -5.08 12.79
N ASP A 34 9.77 -5.06 13.82
CA ASP A 34 9.64 -6.06 14.88
C ASP A 34 8.86 -7.32 14.45
N GLY A 35 8.46 -7.41 13.18
CA GLY A 35 7.65 -8.52 12.67
C GLY A 35 6.18 -8.47 13.12
N THR A 36 5.80 -7.50 13.95
CA THR A 36 4.42 -7.32 14.42
C THR A 36 3.53 -6.89 13.26
N GLU A 37 2.37 -7.53 13.13
CA GLU A 37 1.30 -7.05 12.23
C GLU A 37 0.71 -5.77 12.82
N ARG A 38 0.96 -4.65 12.13
CA ARG A 38 0.52 -3.31 12.57
C ARG A 38 -0.82 -2.91 11.93
N ARG A 39 -1.28 -3.65 10.91
CA ARG A 39 -2.53 -3.32 10.20
C ARG A 39 -3.73 -3.77 11.01
N LYS A 40 -4.70 -2.87 11.15
CA LYS A 40 -5.98 -3.15 11.81
C LYS A 40 -6.98 -3.90 10.91
N HIS A 41 -6.81 -3.79 9.58
CA HIS A 41 -7.75 -4.33 8.60
C HIS A 41 -7.00 -5.16 7.54
N PRO A 42 -7.59 -6.28 7.08
CA PRO A 42 -7.06 -7.02 5.94
C PRO A 42 -7.05 -6.13 4.69
N ARG A 43 -6.07 -6.35 3.81
CA ARG A 43 -5.96 -5.65 2.52
C ARG A 43 -6.21 -6.62 1.38
N TYR A 44 -6.96 -6.17 0.39
CA TYR A 44 -7.31 -6.92 -0.81
C TYR A 44 -6.60 -6.31 -2.02
N LYS A 45 -5.99 -7.16 -2.85
CA LYS A 45 -5.39 -6.73 -4.11
C LYS A 45 -6.49 -6.41 -5.12
N VAL A 46 -6.37 -5.26 -5.77
CA VAL A 46 -7.38 -4.76 -6.73
C VAL A 46 -6.70 -4.15 -7.95
N ARG A 47 -7.49 -3.91 -9.00
CA ARG A 47 -7.09 -3.15 -10.20
C ARG A 47 -8.10 -2.04 -10.49
N TRP A 48 -8.47 -1.31 -9.45
CA TRP A 48 -9.42 -0.22 -9.55
C TRP A 48 -8.72 1.09 -9.94
N SER A 49 -9.51 2.06 -10.36
CA SER A 49 -9.03 3.40 -10.70
C SER A 49 -9.81 4.45 -9.93
N GLY A 50 -9.26 5.65 -9.89
CA GLY A 50 -9.90 6.78 -9.22
C GLY A 50 -9.29 8.11 -9.63
N ILE A 51 -9.79 9.16 -9.00
CA ILE A 51 -9.29 10.53 -9.10
C ILE A 51 -8.98 11.03 -7.70
N LEU A 52 -7.78 11.56 -7.50
CA LEU A 52 -7.38 12.29 -6.32
C LEU A 52 -7.48 13.79 -6.62
N GLU A 53 -8.18 14.54 -5.78
CA GLU A 53 -8.38 15.99 -5.90
C GLU A 53 -7.93 16.67 -4.61
N SER A 54 -7.11 17.72 -4.68
CA SER A 54 -6.75 18.49 -3.48
C SER A 54 -7.98 19.21 -2.93
N THR A 55 -8.10 19.24 -1.60
CA THR A 55 -9.15 20.04 -0.93
C THR A 55 -8.75 21.50 -0.73
N SER A 56 -7.52 21.87 -1.10
CA SER A 56 -7.05 23.27 -1.04
C SER A 56 -7.72 24.12 -2.13
N ASP A 57 -8.19 25.31 -1.76
CA ASP A 57 -8.81 26.25 -2.70
C ASP A 57 -7.83 26.78 -3.76
N GLU A 58 -6.52 26.68 -3.51
CA GLU A 58 -5.48 27.21 -4.41
C GLU A 58 -5.22 26.31 -5.62
N SER A 59 -5.58 25.03 -5.56
CA SER A 59 -5.41 24.10 -6.69
C SER A 59 -6.48 23.00 -6.68
N ARG A 60 -7.41 23.05 -7.64
CA ARG A 60 -8.34 21.95 -7.92
C ARG A 60 -7.74 20.94 -8.90
N GLU A 61 -6.47 20.60 -8.69
CA GLU A 61 -5.80 19.64 -9.57
C GLU A 61 -6.41 18.26 -9.35
N ARG A 62 -6.71 17.59 -10.47
CA ARG A 62 -7.33 16.27 -10.50
C ARG A 62 -6.36 15.28 -11.09
N VAL A 63 -6.05 14.28 -10.29
CA VAL A 63 -4.97 13.36 -10.60
C VAL A 63 -5.53 11.96 -10.73
N PRO A 64 -5.46 11.35 -11.93
CA PRO A 64 -5.83 9.97 -12.10
C PRO A 64 -4.90 9.05 -11.31
N VAL A 65 -5.50 8.10 -10.60
CA VAL A 65 -4.77 7.13 -9.78
C VAL A 65 -5.23 5.70 -10.07
N ARG A 66 -4.32 4.74 -9.90
CA ARG A 66 -4.62 3.31 -9.97
C ARG A 66 -4.39 2.67 -8.61
N LEU A 67 -5.34 1.87 -8.14
CA LEU A 67 -5.24 1.20 -6.85
C LEU A 67 -4.55 -0.15 -7.02
N SER A 68 -3.62 -0.46 -6.12
CA SER A 68 -2.98 -1.77 -6.03
C SER A 68 -3.51 -2.62 -4.88
N ASP A 69 -3.93 -1.99 -3.78
CA ASP A 69 -4.68 -2.64 -2.71
C ASP A 69 -5.59 -1.67 -1.96
N ILE A 70 -6.56 -2.25 -1.24
CA ILE A 70 -7.56 -1.53 -0.46
C ILE A 70 -7.94 -2.30 0.80
N SER A 71 -8.32 -1.59 1.85
CA SER A 71 -9.00 -2.09 3.05
C SER A 71 -10.12 -1.16 3.46
N GLU A 72 -10.80 -1.48 4.56
CA GLU A 72 -11.78 -0.59 5.19
C GLU A 72 -11.19 0.75 5.64
N GLY A 73 -9.89 0.78 5.95
CA GLY A 73 -9.20 1.95 6.52
C GLY A 73 -8.38 2.76 5.53
N GLY A 74 -8.16 2.29 4.30
CA GLY A 74 -7.32 2.99 3.34
C GLY A 74 -6.98 2.19 2.10
N CYS A 75 -6.12 2.74 1.25
CA CYS A 75 -5.68 2.08 0.02
C CYS A 75 -4.23 2.43 -0.35
N CYS A 76 -3.65 1.65 -1.25
CA CYS A 76 -2.42 2.01 -1.96
C CYS A 76 -2.77 2.44 -3.37
N VAL A 77 -2.21 3.57 -3.80
CA VAL A 77 -2.38 4.09 -5.14
C VAL A 77 -1.05 4.25 -5.86
N HIS A 78 -1.11 4.18 -7.19
CA HIS A 78 -0.06 4.54 -8.10
C HIS A 78 -0.48 5.77 -8.90
N VAL A 79 0.46 6.69 -9.05
CA VAL A 79 0.26 7.98 -9.69
C VAL A 79 1.31 8.17 -10.76
N ASP A 80 0.88 8.56 -11.96
CA ASP A 80 1.78 8.92 -13.04
C ASP A 80 2.28 10.37 -12.83
N ARG A 81 3.60 10.54 -12.87
CA ARG A 81 4.26 11.84 -12.69
C ARG A 81 3.84 12.87 -13.73
N SER A 82 3.56 12.43 -14.96
CA SER A 82 3.13 13.30 -16.05
C SER A 82 1.71 13.84 -15.85
N SER A 83 0.91 13.17 -15.01
CA SER A 83 -0.47 13.58 -14.72
C SER A 83 -0.56 14.74 -13.72
N TRP A 84 0.53 15.07 -13.04
CA TRP A 84 0.68 16.29 -12.26
C TRP A 84 1.29 17.35 -13.17
N GLY A 85 0.52 18.37 -13.55
CA GLY A 85 0.77 19.24 -14.70
C GLY A 85 2.01 20.14 -14.61
N GLY A 86 3.21 19.59 -14.68
CA GLY A 86 4.49 20.31 -14.71
C GLY A 86 4.88 21.03 -13.41
N SER A 87 3.90 21.33 -12.55
CA SER A 87 4.11 21.71 -11.17
C SER A 87 4.72 20.52 -10.45
N LYS A 88 5.76 20.78 -9.65
CA LYS A 88 6.32 19.78 -8.73
C LYS A 88 5.12 19.16 -8.02
N MET A 89 4.95 17.84 -8.18
CA MET A 89 3.98 17.05 -7.40
C MET A 89 3.97 17.69 -6.01
N PRO A 90 2.83 18.24 -5.54
CA PRO A 90 2.79 18.93 -4.26
C PRO A 90 3.49 17.99 -3.33
N GLU A 91 4.55 18.48 -2.69
CA GLU A 91 5.33 17.71 -1.73
C GLU A 91 4.28 17.14 -0.80
N LEU A 92 3.84 15.88 -1.04
CA LEU A 92 2.51 15.44 -0.61
C LEU A 92 2.56 15.56 0.89
N GLY A 93 1.99 16.65 1.38
CA GLY A 93 2.37 17.14 2.68
C GLY A 93 1.93 16.06 3.61
N LEU A 94 2.82 15.58 4.47
CA LEU A 94 2.36 14.77 5.59
C LEU A 94 1.40 15.69 6.34
N GLN A 95 0.08 15.48 6.17
CA GLN A 95 -1.09 16.25 6.67
C GLN A 95 -1.98 16.94 5.61
N GLU A 96 -1.64 16.96 4.31
CA GLU A 96 -2.60 17.47 3.31
C GLU A 96 -3.74 16.46 3.11
N ARG A 97 -4.96 16.99 3.04
CA ARG A 97 -6.18 16.22 2.80
C ARG A 97 -6.56 16.28 1.33
N PHE A 98 -7.01 15.16 0.83
CA PHE A 98 -7.46 15.00 -0.55
C PHE A 98 -8.85 14.38 -0.56
N GLU A 99 -9.62 14.67 -1.59
CA GLU A 99 -10.79 13.89 -1.93
C GLU A 99 -10.38 12.80 -2.94
N LEU A 100 -10.59 11.54 -2.57
CA LEU A 100 -10.45 10.40 -3.46
C LEU A 100 -11.83 9.97 -3.95
N THR A 101 -12.03 10.00 -5.26
CA THR A 101 -13.17 9.35 -5.91
C THR A 101 -12.71 8.01 -6.48
N LEU A 102 -13.28 6.90 -6.02
CA LEU A 102 -12.99 5.57 -6.57
C LEU A 102 -14.05 5.16 -7.56
N PHE A 103 -13.65 4.55 -8.67
CA PHE A 103 -14.58 3.99 -9.65
C PHE A 103 -14.74 2.49 -9.39
N LEU A 104 -15.87 2.13 -8.77
CA LEU A 104 -16.24 0.78 -8.38
C LEU A 104 -17.48 0.35 -9.16
N ASP A 105 -17.28 -0.46 -10.20
CA ASP A 105 -18.33 -0.85 -11.14
C ASP A 105 -19.06 0.42 -11.67
N ASP A 106 -20.36 0.56 -11.41
CA ASP A 106 -21.21 1.69 -11.82
C ASP A 106 -21.31 2.81 -10.76
N MET A 107 -20.45 2.77 -9.74
CA MET A 107 -20.52 3.69 -8.59
C MET A 107 -19.21 4.46 -8.41
N ALA A 108 -19.33 5.71 -7.95
CA ALA A 108 -18.20 6.60 -7.72
C ALA A 108 -18.17 7.12 -6.27
N PRO A 109 -17.94 6.26 -5.25
CA PRO A 109 -17.86 6.71 -3.87
C PRO A 109 -16.68 7.68 -3.66
N LYS A 110 -16.92 8.66 -2.79
CA LYS A 110 -15.94 9.68 -2.39
C LYS A 110 -15.48 9.48 -0.96
N PHE A 111 -14.19 9.73 -0.74
CA PHE A 111 -13.50 9.57 0.53
C PHE A 111 -12.59 10.77 0.78
N LEU A 112 -12.60 11.31 1.99
CA LEU A 112 -11.57 12.24 2.44
C LEU A 112 -10.38 11.42 2.92
N VAL A 113 -9.20 11.69 2.37
CA VAL A 113 -8.00 10.89 2.60
C VAL A 113 -6.79 11.72 2.99
N GLU A 114 -5.88 11.11 3.73
CA GLU A 114 -4.56 11.65 4.07
C GLU A 114 -3.47 10.74 3.53
N VAL A 115 -2.38 11.34 3.04
CA VAL A 115 -1.19 10.61 2.61
C VAL A 115 -0.39 10.20 3.85
N ARG A 116 -0.16 8.90 4.02
CA ARG A 116 0.63 8.34 5.13
C ARG A 116 2.07 8.06 4.77
N TRP A 117 2.31 7.71 3.51
CA TRP A 117 3.64 7.56 2.94
C TRP A 117 3.57 7.74 1.43
N TYR A 118 4.68 8.15 0.83
CA TYR A 118 4.84 8.19 -0.61
C TYR A 118 6.26 7.77 -0.96
N ILE A 119 6.43 7.00 -2.03
CA ILE A 119 7.73 6.55 -2.53
C ILE A 119 7.77 6.63 -4.07
N PRO A 120 8.88 7.05 -4.67
CA PRO A 120 9.14 6.80 -6.08
C PRO A 120 9.18 5.29 -6.33
N THR A 121 8.46 4.80 -7.33
CA THR A 121 8.45 3.38 -7.72
C THR A 121 9.27 3.13 -8.98
N CYS A 122 9.26 4.07 -9.92
CA CYS A 122 10.15 4.17 -11.07
C CYS A 122 10.25 5.63 -11.51
N GLU A 123 10.99 5.93 -12.58
CA GLU A 123 11.24 7.30 -13.05
C GLU A 123 9.96 8.13 -13.30
N ALA A 124 8.88 7.45 -13.70
CA ALA A 124 7.61 8.09 -14.08
C ALA A 124 6.44 7.81 -13.12
N MET A 125 6.62 7.01 -12.06
CA MET A 125 5.51 6.62 -11.18
C MET A 125 5.84 6.72 -9.70
N TYR A 126 4.86 7.17 -8.94
CA TYR A 126 4.89 7.17 -7.47
C TYR A 126 3.87 6.19 -6.91
N GLY A 127 4.23 5.56 -5.79
CA GLY A 127 3.30 4.83 -4.95
C GLY A 127 2.97 5.66 -3.72
N ALA A 128 1.72 5.69 -3.29
CA ALA A 128 1.29 6.34 -2.06
C ALA A 128 0.32 5.48 -1.27
N GLY A 129 0.47 5.52 0.06
CA GLY A 129 -0.48 4.94 1.00
C GLY A 129 -1.43 6.01 1.50
N LEU A 130 -2.73 5.81 1.28
CA LEU A 130 -3.79 6.72 1.67
C LEU A 130 -4.58 6.13 2.84
N GLU A 131 -4.84 6.92 3.87
CA GLU A 131 -5.77 6.59 4.95
C GLU A 131 -7.10 7.29 4.73
N PHE A 132 -8.21 6.58 4.95
CA PHE A 132 -9.55 7.16 4.89
C PHE A 132 -9.86 7.88 6.20
N VAL A 133 -9.85 9.21 6.17
CA VAL A 133 -10.13 10.08 7.32
C VAL A 133 -11.63 10.16 7.57
N SER A 134 -12.41 10.35 6.50
CA SER A 134 -13.87 10.38 6.60
C SER A 134 -14.52 9.99 5.28
N MET A 135 -15.76 9.52 5.35
CA MET A 135 -16.56 9.19 4.17
C MET A 135 -18.05 9.25 4.52
N ALA A 136 -18.88 9.59 3.53
CA ALA A 136 -20.33 9.55 3.71
C ALA A 136 -20.81 8.11 3.95
N ARG A 137 -21.92 7.95 4.68
CA ARG A 137 -22.53 6.63 4.97
C ARG A 137 -22.75 5.81 3.70
N ARG A 138 -23.21 6.45 2.63
CA ARG A 138 -23.39 5.81 1.32
C ARG A 138 -22.07 5.29 0.74
N SER A 139 -21.01 6.10 0.72
CA SER A 139 -19.68 5.68 0.26
C SER A 139 -19.16 4.48 1.05
N ARG A 140 -19.35 4.50 2.38
CA ARG A 140 -18.98 3.37 3.25
C ARG A 140 -19.70 2.09 2.88
N SER A 141 -21.02 2.14 2.73
CA SER A 141 -21.81 0.95 2.36
C SER A 141 -21.41 0.39 0.99
N ILE A 142 -21.08 1.27 0.02
CA ILE A 142 -20.56 0.85 -1.29
C ILE A 142 -19.21 0.15 -1.13
N LEU A 143 -18.28 0.73 -0.36
CA LEU A 143 -16.96 0.15 -0.12
C LEU A 143 -17.09 -1.22 0.57
N GLU A 144 -17.87 -1.32 1.65
CA GLU A 144 -18.08 -2.59 2.37
C GLU A 144 -18.69 -3.67 1.47
N ALA A 145 -19.65 -3.31 0.62
CA ALA A 145 -20.21 -4.24 -0.37
C ALA A 145 -19.14 -4.70 -1.37
N ALA A 146 -18.28 -3.79 -1.83
CA ALA A 146 -17.17 -4.12 -2.72
C ALA A 146 -16.13 -5.04 -2.04
N LEU A 147 -15.75 -4.76 -0.79
CA LEU A 147 -14.80 -5.58 -0.02
C LEU A 147 -15.34 -6.98 0.26
N ARG A 148 -16.64 -7.11 0.61
CA ARG A 148 -17.27 -8.43 0.80
C ARG A 148 -17.19 -9.32 -0.45
N ARG A 149 -17.28 -8.72 -1.64
CA ARG A 149 -17.13 -9.45 -2.92
C ARG A 149 -15.69 -9.90 -3.20
N LEU A 150 -14.70 -9.28 -2.56
CA LEU A 150 -13.28 -9.68 -2.68
C LEU A 150 -12.88 -10.74 -1.65
N SER A 151 -13.69 -10.93 -0.60
CA SER A 151 -13.43 -11.88 0.48
C SER A 151 -14.08 -13.25 0.29
N GLY A 152 -15.01 -13.37 -0.65
CA GLY A 152 -15.72 -14.62 -0.99
C GLY A 152 -15.15 -15.24 -2.25
#